data_AF-A0A0X8JG87-F1
#
_entry.id   AF-A0A0X8JG87-F1
#
_cell.length_a   1.000
_cell.length_b   1.000
_cell.length_c   1.000
_cell.angle_alpha   90.00
_cell.angle_beta   90.00
_cell.angle_gamma   90.00
#
_symmetry.space_group_name_H-M   'P 1'
#
loop_
_entity.id
_entity.type
_entity.pdbx_description
1 polymer ?
#
loop_
_entity_poly.entity_id
_entity_poly.type
_entity_poly.pdbx_seq_one_letter_code
_entity_poly.pdbx_strand_id
1 'polypeptide(L)'
;MGAVKPWHWIVLLILILLIFGANKLPEIAGSLGQSMKVFKKEVKELREEDQPSTGASAVPPQQIQQPQQGTYYTQPTQQGQTAPVQNQQPQQQYPTDPTTPAS
;
A
#
# COMPACT_ATOMS: atom_id res chain seq x y z
N MET A 1 -36.03 32.45 -14.73
CA MET A 1 -35.46 31.35 -13.95
C MET A 1 -33.95 31.41 -14.07
N GLY A 2 -33.31 32.22 -13.21
CA GLY A 2 -31.91 32.58 -13.32
C GLY A 2 -31.02 31.36 -13.08
N ALA A 3 -30.32 30.93 -14.13
CA ALA A 3 -29.23 29.97 -14.01
C ALA A 3 -28.32 30.44 -12.87
N VAL A 4 -28.22 29.62 -11.82
CA VAL A 4 -27.34 29.83 -10.68
C VAL A 4 -25.97 30.20 -11.23
N LYS A 5 -25.62 31.49 -11.10
CA LYS A 5 -24.41 32.03 -11.72
C LYS A 5 -23.24 31.16 -11.24
N PRO A 6 -22.37 30.67 -12.14
CA PRO A 6 -21.25 29.79 -11.79
C PRO A 6 -20.32 30.39 -10.72
N TRP A 7 -20.43 31.68 -10.46
CA TRP A 7 -19.82 32.37 -9.32
C TRP A 7 -20.13 31.75 -7.94
N HIS A 8 -21.36 31.24 -7.72
CA HIS A 8 -21.74 30.67 -6.43
C HIS A 8 -20.96 29.39 -6.10
N TRP A 9 -20.61 28.62 -7.14
CA TRP A 9 -19.81 27.41 -6.98
C TRP A 9 -18.39 27.72 -6.50
N ILE A 10 -17.78 28.81 -6.97
CA ILE A 10 -16.47 29.27 -6.47
C ILE A 10 -16.56 29.62 -4.98
N VAL A 11 -17.59 30.36 -4.57
CA VAL A 11 -17.77 30.76 -3.16
C VAL A 11 -17.95 29.54 -2.26
N LEU A 12 -18.74 28.55 -2.70
CA LEU A 12 -18.93 27.30 -1.97
C LEU A 12 -17.63 26.50 -1.84
N LEU A 13 -16.83 26.42 -2.92
CA LEU A 13 -15.53 25.75 -2.91
C LEU A 13 -14.60 26.41 -1.88
N ILE A 14 -14.51 27.74 -1.89
CA ILE A 14 -13.71 28.50 -0.92
C ILE A 14 -14.16 28.21 0.52
N LEU A 15 -15.46 28.15 0.78
CA LEU A 15 -15.98 27.87 2.12
C LEU A 15 -15.60 26.46 2.60
N ILE A 16 -15.67 25.46 1.72
CA ILE A 16 -15.24 24.09 2.01
C ILE A 16 -13.73 24.05 2.26
N LEU A 17 -12.92 24.74 1.45
CA LEU A 17 -11.48 24.87 1.69
C LEU A 17 -11.17 25.56 3.03
N LEU A 18 -11.99 26.50 3.48
CA LEU A 18 -11.78 27.19 4.75
C LEU A 18 -12.04 26.27 5.95
N ILE A 19 -13.08 25.44 5.87
CA ILE A 19 -13.45 24.50 6.94
C ILE A 19 -12.53 23.29 6.98
N PHE A 20 -12.27 22.67 5.82
CA PHE A 20 -11.47 21.46 5.73
C PHE A 20 -9.96 21.75 5.59
N GLY A 21 -9.59 22.94 5.11
CA GLY A 21 -8.20 23.29 4.78
C GLY A 21 -7.79 22.84 3.37
N ALA A 22 -6.91 23.63 2.74
CA ALA A 22 -6.40 23.35 1.38
C ALA A 22 -5.63 22.02 1.28
N ASN A 23 -5.10 21.51 2.40
CA ASN A 23 -4.31 20.28 2.44
C ASN A 23 -5.16 19.00 2.53
N LYS A 24 -6.44 19.09 2.93
CA LYS A 24 -7.30 17.91 3.18
C LYS A 24 -8.13 17.52 1.96
N LEU A 25 -8.53 18.47 1.13
CA LEU A 25 -9.20 18.18 -0.14
C LEU A 25 -8.39 17.32 -1.12
N PRO A 26 -7.08 17.58 -1.38
CA PRO A 26 -6.31 16.73 -2.30
C PRO A 26 -6.11 15.31 -1.75
N GLU A 27 -6.00 15.16 -0.43
CA GLU A 27 -5.89 13.87 0.25
C GLU A 27 -7.15 13.01 0.05
N ILE A 28 -8.32 13.62 0.26
CA ILE A 28 -9.63 12.96 0.08
C ILE A 28 -9.92 12.73 -1.40
N ALA A 29 -9.65 13.70 -2.28
CA ALA A 29 -9.86 13.56 -3.72
C ALA A 29 -8.94 12.49 -4.33
N GLY A 30 -7.70 12.35 -3.85
CA GLY A 30 -6.77 11.32 -4.29
C GLY A 30 -7.26 9.91 -3.97
N SER A 31 -7.69 9.67 -2.72
CA SER A 31 -8.22 8.36 -2.29
C SER A 31 -9.54 8.00 -2.99
N LEU A 32 -10.50 8.94 -3.06
CA LEU A 32 -11.75 8.75 -3.78
C LEU A 32 -11.55 8.56 -5.29
N GLY A 33 -10.62 9.30 -5.89
CA GLY A 33 -10.29 9.22 -7.31
C GLY A 33 -9.69 7.86 -7.69
N GLN A 34 -8.85 7.28 -6.83
CA GLN A 34 -8.29 5.95 -7.03
C GLN A 34 -9.40 4.88 -7.04
N SER A 35 -10.32 4.91 -6.07
CA SER A 35 -11.47 4.00 -6.02
C SER A 35 -12.39 4.17 -7.23
N MET A 36 -12.69 5.42 -7.62
CA MET A 36 -13.50 5.70 -8.82
C MET A 36 -12.83 5.23 -10.11
N LYS A 37 -11.49 5.29 -10.20
CA LYS A 37 -10.73 4.81 -11.36
C LYS A 37 -10.83 3.29 -11.51
N VAL A 38 -10.72 2.54 -10.41
CA VAL A 38 -10.88 1.07 -10.42
C VAL A 38 -12.31 0.71 -10.81
N PHE A 39 -13.31 1.30 -10.15
CA PHE A 39 -14.71 1.07 -10.48
C PHE A 39 -15.04 1.44 -11.93
N LYS A 40 -14.50 2.54 -12.46
CA LYS A 40 -14.71 2.94 -13.87
C LYS A 40 -14.14 1.91 -14.84
N LYS A 41 -13.00 1.31 -14.53
CA LYS A 41 -12.37 0.28 -15.35
C LYS A 41 -13.19 -1.00 -15.34
N GLU A 42 -13.57 -1.49 -14.16
CA GLU A 42 -14.41 -2.68 -14.01
C GLU A 42 -15.76 -2.49 -14.73
N VAL A 43 -16.42 -1.34 -14.54
CA VAL A 43 -17.69 -1.03 -15.23
C VAL A 43 -17.50 -0.90 -16.74
N LYS A 44 -16.34 -0.41 -17.20
CA LYS A 44 -16.04 -0.30 -18.64
C LYS A 44 -15.79 -1.68 -19.25
N GLU A 45 -15.05 -2.55 -18.55
CA GLU A 45 -14.82 -3.93 -18.96
C GLU A 45 -16.14 -4.71 -19.06
N LEU A 46 -17.01 -4.60 -18.06
CA LEU A 46 -18.35 -5.20 -18.09
C LEU A 46 -19.23 -4.70 -19.24
N ARG A 47 -19.01 -3.47 -19.70
CA ARG A 47 -19.76 -2.86 -20.81
C ARG A 47 -19.13 -3.12 -22.17
N GLU A 48 -17.83 -3.45 -22.20
CA GLU A 48 -17.04 -3.76 -23.40
C GLU A 48 -17.00 -5.27 -23.69
N GLU A 49 -17.32 -6.15 -22.74
CA GLU A 49 -17.52 -7.59 -23.00
C GLU A 49 -18.67 -7.88 -23.99
N ASP A 50 -19.56 -6.92 -24.27
CA ASP A 50 -20.59 -6.98 -25.31
C ASP A 50 -20.13 -6.47 -26.70
N GLN A 51 -18.87 -6.02 -26.87
CA GLN A 51 -18.39 -5.50 -28.16
C GLN A 51 -16.87 -5.71 -28.39
N PRO A 52 -16.42 -6.38 -29.46
CA PRO A 52 -15.00 -6.71 -29.61
C PRO A 52 -14.26 -5.57 -30.32
N SER A 53 -13.53 -4.70 -29.60
CA SER A 53 -12.27 -4.11 -30.12
C SER A 53 -11.40 -3.39 -29.08
N THR A 54 -10.18 -3.92 -28.92
CA THR A 54 -8.86 -3.25 -28.99
C THR A 54 -8.68 -1.83 -28.39
N GLY A 55 -7.84 -1.70 -27.36
CA GLY A 55 -7.13 -0.43 -27.12
C GLY A 55 -6.50 -0.17 -25.73
N ALA A 56 -5.22 -0.49 -25.62
CA ALA A 56 -4.17 0.20 -24.85
C ALA A 56 -4.24 0.33 -23.30
N SER A 57 -3.35 -0.45 -22.67
CA SER A 57 -2.50 -0.18 -21.50
C SER A 57 -2.46 1.23 -20.91
N ALA A 58 -2.48 1.29 -19.56
CA ALA A 58 -1.50 2.05 -18.77
C ALA A 58 -1.59 1.65 -17.29
N VAL A 59 -0.75 0.70 -16.89
CA VAL A 59 -0.30 0.54 -15.51
C VAL A 59 0.73 1.66 -15.28
N PRO A 60 0.47 2.67 -14.42
CA PRO A 60 1.50 3.64 -14.06
C PRO A 60 2.64 2.91 -13.34
N PRO A 61 3.90 3.38 -13.45
CA PRO A 61 5.03 2.75 -12.79
C PRO A 61 4.76 2.64 -11.28
N GLN A 62 4.74 1.40 -10.80
CA GLN A 62 4.84 1.08 -9.39
C GLN A 62 6.16 1.66 -8.89
N GLN A 63 6.11 2.82 -8.23
CA GLN A 63 7.23 3.32 -7.46
C GLN A 63 7.33 2.43 -6.22
N ILE A 64 8.21 1.44 -6.29
CA ILE A 64 8.57 0.56 -5.18
C ILE A 64 9.26 1.45 -4.14
N GLN A 65 8.52 1.93 -3.14
CA GLN A 65 9.12 2.49 -1.94
C GLN A 65 9.78 1.32 -1.20
N GLN A 66 11.12 1.23 -1.30
CA GLN A 66 11.94 0.39 -0.41
C GLN A 66 11.67 0.79 1.05
N PRO A 67 11.26 -0.12 1.94
CA PRO A 67 11.24 0.17 3.37
C PRO A 67 12.68 0.12 3.90
N GLN A 68 13.26 1.27 4.19
CA GLN A 68 14.47 1.35 5.02
C GLN A 68 14.08 1.18 6.49
N GLN A 69 14.48 0.03 7.03
CA GLN A 69 14.97 -0.22 8.39
C GLN A 69 14.09 0.23 9.58
N GLY A 70 13.60 -0.77 10.31
CA GLY A 70 13.72 -0.79 11.78
C GLY A 70 12.56 -0.21 12.58
N THR A 71 11.45 -0.94 12.68
CA THR A 71 10.64 -0.98 13.92
C THR A 71 9.92 -2.32 13.96
N TYR A 72 10.18 -3.07 15.03
CA TYR A 72 9.57 -4.36 15.33
C TYR A 72 8.05 -4.23 15.40
N TYR A 73 7.32 -5.03 14.63
CA TYR A 73 5.95 -5.40 14.96
C TYR A 73 5.93 -6.88 15.32
N THR A 74 5.61 -7.16 16.59
CA THR A 74 5.23 -8.47 17.10
C THR A 74 3.94 -8.91 16.40
N GLN A 75 4.01 -10.04 15.71
CA GLN A 75 2.86 -10.70 15.12
C GLN A 75 2.00 -11.29 16.25
N PRO A 76 0.68 -11.02 16.33
CA PRO A 76 -0.20 -11.74 17.23
C PRO A 76 -0.25 -13.22 16.80
N THR A 77 0.22 -14.10 17.68
CA THR A 77 0.23 -15.55 17.50
C THR A 77 -1.19 -16.08 17.30
N GLN A 78 -1.48 -16.58 16.11
CA GLN A 78 -2.62 -17.46 15.87
C GLN A 78 -2.36 -18.78 16.61
N GLN A 79 -3.19 -19.10 17.61
CA GLN A 79 -3.12 -20.36 18.33
C GLN A 79 -3.49 -21.50 17.37
N GLY A 80 -2.54 -22.40 17.08
CA GLY A 80 -2.84 -23.68 16.42
C GLY A 80 -2.02 -24.08 15.20
N GLN A 81 -0.84 -23.50 14.93
CA GLN A 81 0.04 -23.97 13.85
C GLN A 81 1.42 -24.36 14.39
N THR A 82 1.64 -25.67 14.55
CA THR A 82 2.95 -26.28 14.77
C THR A 82 3.78 -26.14 13.49
N ALA A 83 4.84 -25.33 13.53
CA ALA A 83 5.82 -25.25 12.44
C ALA A 83 6.69 -26.53 12.41
N PRO A 84 7.02 -27.08 11.23
CA PRO A 84 7.97 -28.19 11.12
C PRO A 84 9.38 -27.71 11.47
N VAL A 85 10.02 -28.44 12.38
CA VAL A 85 11.44 -28.33 12.76
C VAL A 85 12.30 -28.63 11.53
N GLN A 86 12.98 -27.61 10.99
CA GLN A 86 13.92 -27.75 9.88
C GLN A 86 15.30 -27.23 10.27
N ASN A 87 16.20 -28.18 10.54
CA ASN A 87 17.67 -28.09 10.57
C ASN A 87 18.34 -27.03 11.47
N GLN A 88 18.52 -27.37 12.74
CA GLN A 88 19.65 -26.87 13.55
C GLN A 88 20.61 -28.05 13.79
N GLN A 89 21.70 -28.10 13.03
CA GLN A 89 22.85 -28.98 13.31
C GLN A 89 23.60 -28.43 14.54
N PRO A 90 23.98 -29.27 15.52
CA PRO A 90 24.79 -28.83 16.65
C PRO A 90 26.22 -28.51 16.20
N GLN A 91 26.61 -27.23 16.28
CA GLN A 91 27.99 -26.77 16.13
C GLN A 91 28.81 -27.26 17.34
N GLN A 92 29.62 -28.30 17.12
CA GLN A 92 30.60 -28.81 18.09
C GLN A 92 31.79 -27.84 18.14
N GLN A 93 31.79 -26.90 19.08
CA GLN A 93 32.97 -26.08 19.38
C GLN A 93 33.91 -26.86 20.30
N TYR A 94 35.03 -27.32 19.76
CA TYR A 94 36.13 -27.94 20.50
C TYR A 94 36.87 -26.88 21.33
N PRO A 95 37.02 -27.07 22.65
CA PRO A 95 37.97 -26.30 23.45
C PRO A 95 39.39 -26.73 23.07
N THR A 96 40.14 -25.88 22.38
CA THR A 96 41.59 -26.01 22.27
C THR A 96 42.23 -25.18 23.37
N ASP A 97 42.50 -25.82 24.50
CA ASP A 97 43.33 -25.26 25.58
C ASP A 97 44.81 -25.60 25.31
N PRO A 98 45.72 -24.61 25.18
CA PRO A 98 47.15 -24.85 25.07
C PRO A 98 47.82 -24.75 26.44
N THR A 99 47.86 -25.86 27.20
CA THR A 99 48.83 -25.99 28.32
C THR A 99 49.56 -27.33 28.26
N THR A 100 50.71 -27.25 27.61
CA THR A 100 52.01 -27.90 27.86
C THR A 100 52.03 -29.25 28.60
N PRO A 101 52.61 -30.32 28.00
CA PRO A 101 52.85 -31.59 28.67
C PRO A 101 53.96 -31.49 29.72
N ALA A 102 53.76 -32.24 30.80
CA ALA A 102 54.70 -32.47 31.87
C ALA A 102 56.06 -32.99 31.39
N SER A 103 57.14 -32.37 31.89
CA SER A 103 58.42 -32.99 32.31
C SER A 103 59.21 -31.97 33.12
#